data_AF-A0AAU9DJH2-F1
#
_entry.id   AF-A0AAU9DJH2-F1
#
_cell.length_a   1.000
_cell.length_b   1.000
_cell.length_c   1.000
_cell.angle_alpha   90.00
_cell.angle_beta   90.00
_cell.angle_gamma   90.00
#
_symmetry.space_group_name_H-M   'P 1'
#
loop_
_entity.id
_entity.type
_entity.pdbx_description
1 polymer ?
#
loop_
_entity_poly.entity_id
_entity_poly.type
_entity_poly.pdbx_seq_one_letter_code
_entity_poly.pdbx_strand_id
1 'polypeptide(L)'
;MIVQPFAFFQLGKGTYLRSAPSAVFDFEKGEYNIPFGIGIGKVVKINNTVYNLFVEPQFSVASKGMYQPQFQLYTAINMQFLKPKKK
;
A
#
# COMPACT_ATOMS: atom_id res chain seq x y z
N MET A 1 -14.22 4.18 11.82
CA MET A 1 -12.82 4.59 12.05
C MET A 1 -11.89 3.75 11.17
N ILE A 2 -10.80 4.33 10.68
CA ILE A 2 -9.76 3.60 9.92
C ILE A 2 -8.42 3.76 10.66
N VAL A 3 -7.69 2.66 10.82
CA VAL A 3 -6.32 2.61 11.36
C VAL A 3 -5.41 1.97 10.32
N GLN A 4 -4.36 2.68 9.89
CA GLN A 4 -3.45 2.19 8.86
C GLN A 4 -2.01 2.20 9.39
N PRO A 5 -1.53 1.09 9.99
CA PRO A 5 -0.10 0.95 10.24
C PRO A 5 0.64 0.89 8.91
N PHE A 6 1.85 1.44 8.87
CA PHE A 6 2.70 1.33 7.70
C PHE A 6 4.13 0.99 8.08
N ALA A 7 4.77 0.17 7.25
CA ALA A 7 6.17 -0.16 7.34
C ALA A 7 6.77 -0.24 5.94
N PHE A 8 8.00 0.25 5.79
CA PHE A 8 8.76 0.20 4.54
C PHE A 8 10.18 -0.23 4.85
N PHE A 9 10.70 -1.16 4.07
CA PHE A 9 12.08 -1.64 4.18
C PHE A 9 12.78 -1.60 2.83
N GLN A 10 13.83 -0.80 2.72
CA GLN A 10 14.57 -0.62 1.47
C GLN A 10 15.51 -1.81 1.22
N LEU A 11 15.36 -2.48 0.08
CA LEU A 11 16.25 -3.56 -0.37
C LEU A 11 17.39 -3.03 -1.25
N GLY A 12 17.33 -1.77 -1.66
CA GLY A 12 18.33 -1.10 -2.47
C GLY A 12 17.94 -0.99 -3.94
N LYS A 13 18.66 -0.14 -4.68
CA LYS A 13 18.39 0.17 -6.10
C LYS A 13 16.93 0.56 -6.37
N GLY A 14 16.25 1.17 -5.39
CA GLY A 14 14.84 1.57 -5.47
C GLY A 14 13.83 0.45 -5.26
N THR A 15 14.24 -0.80 -5.01
CA THR A 15 13.32 -1.88 -4.65
C THR A 15 13.07 -1.88 -3.14
N TYR A 16 11.82 -1.93 -2.70
CA TYR A 16 11.49 -1.91 -1.28
C TYR A 16 10.36 -2.89 -0.95
N LEU A 17 10.37 -3.42 0.26
CA LEU A 17 9.22 -4.10 0.86
C LEU A 17 8.32 -3.06 1.52
N ARG A 18 7.02 -3.32 1.54
CA ARG A 18 6.02 -2.47 2.17
C ARG A 18 4.94 -3.29 2.85
N SER A 19 4.30 -2.67 3.83
CA SER A 19 3.05 -3.12 4.43
C SER A 19 2.27 -1.87 4.79
N ALA A 20 1.07 -1.67 4.26
CA ALA A 20 0.20 -0.56 4.61
C ALA A 20 -1.29 -0.98 4.58
N PRO A 21 -1.68 -1.97 5.40
CA PRO A 21 -3.08 -2.41 5.49
C PRO A 21 -3.97 -1.36 6.15
N SER A 22 -5.19 -1.19 5.64
CA SER A 22 -6.23 -0.36 6.26
C SER A 22 -7.16 -1.19 7.12
N ALA A 23 -7.03 -1.13 8.45
CA ALA A 23 -8.00 -1.71 9.37
C ALA A 23 -9.22 -0.79 9.51
N VAL A 24 -10.42 -1.34 9.37
CA VAL A 24 -11.69 -0.60 9.42
C VAL A 24 -12.49 -1.08 10.63
N PHE A 25 -13.03 -0.14 11.40
CA PHE A 25 -13.87 -0.40 12.56
C PHE A 25 -15.17 0.41 12.44
N ASP A 26 -16.30 -0.27 12.45
CA ASP A 26 -17.64 0.30 12.56
C ASP A 26 -18.15 0.04 13.98
N PHE A 27 -18.10 1.08 14.81
CA PHE A 27 -18.50 0.98 16.22
C PHE A 27 -20.02 0.97 16.42
N GLU A 28 -20.79 1.49 15.46
CA GLU A 28 -22.26 1.50 15.55
C GLU A 28 -22.81 0.09 15.37
N LYS A 29 -22.22 -0.68 14.44
CA LYS A 29 -22.63 -2.06 14.16
C LYS A 29 -21.77 -3.11 14.88
N GLY A 30 -20.67 -2.69 15.50
CA GLY A 30 -19.69 -3.60 16.10
C GLY A 30 -19.02 -4.52 15.08
N GLU A 31 -18.86 -4.03 13.84
CA GLU A 31 -18.23 -4.70 12.72
C GLU A 31 -16.78 -4.22 12.55
N TYR A 32 -15.91 -5.08 12.05
CA TYR A 32 -14.52 -4.72 11.80
C TYR A 32 -13.89 -5.59 10.73
N ASN A 33 -12.82 -5.06 10.13
CA ASN A 33 -11.92 -5.79 9.26
C ASN A 33 -10.48 -5.36 9.52
N ILE A 34 -9.63 -6.31 9.88
CA ILE A 34 -8.21 -6.11 10.16
C ILE A 34 -7.42 -6.92 9.12
N PRO A 35 -6.88 -6.25 8.08
CA PRO A 35 -6.01 -6.91 7.13
C PRO A 35 -4.55 -6.91 7.58
N PHE A 36 -3.82 -7.91 7.11
CA PHE A 36 -2.37 -7.93 7.07
C PHE A 36 -1.92 -8.03 5.62
N GLY A 37 -1.00 -7.15 5.23
CA GLY A 37 -0.47 -7.09 3.87
C GLY A 37 1.03 -7.07 3.86
N ILE A 38 1.62 -7.73 2.86
CA ILE A 38 3.04 -7.56 2.55
C ILE A 38 3.18 -7.40 1.05
N GLY A 39 3.89 -6.36 0.67
CA GLY A 39 4.02 -5.93 -0.71
C GLY A 39 5.46 -5.63 -1.07
N ILE A 40 5.67 -5.50 -2.38
CA ILE A 40 6.93 -5.06 -2.97
C ILE A 40 6.66 -3.86 -3.86
N GLY A 41 7.58 -2.91 -3.83
CA GLY A 41 7.54 -1.76 -4.70
C GLY A 41 8.88 -1.47 -5.35
N LYS A 42 8.82 -0.67 -6.41
CA LYS A 42 9.96 -0.24 -7.20
C LYS A 42 9.85 1.24 -7.51
N VAL A 43 10.88 1.97 -7.11
CA VAL A 43 11.14 3.32 -7.58
C VAL A 43 12.16 3.25 -8.72
N VAL A 44 11.80 3.76 -9.89
CA VAL A 44 12.67 3.84 -11.06
C VAL A 44 12.52 5.22 -11.70
N LYS A 45 13.63 5.81 -12.12
CA LYS A 45 13.62 7.07 -12.88
C LYS A 45 13.87 6.76 -14.35
N ILE A 46 12.98 7.23 -15.21
CA ILE A 46 13.11 7.14 -16.68
C ILE A 46 13.05 8.57 -17.20
N ASN A 47 14.13 9.01 -17.87
CA ASN A 47 14.29 10.40 -18.32
C ASN A 47 14.07 11.41 -17.18
N ASN A 48 13.03 12.22 -17.32
CA ASN A 48 12.62 13.27 -16.41
C ASN A 48 11.49 12.85 -15.47
N THR A 49 11.14 11.57 -15.42
CA THR A 49 10.00 11.09 -14.62
C THR A 49 10.46 10.03 -13.63
N VAL A 50 10.09 10.19 -12.37
CA VAL A 50 10.23 9.15 -11.35
C VAL A 50 8.93 8.37 -11.25
N TYR A 51 9.00 7.06 -11.40
CA TYR A 51 7.90 6.13 -11.25
C TYR A 51 8.09 5.39 -9.93
N ASN A 52 7.07 5.41 -9.08
CA ASN A 52 6.96 4.52 -7.93
C ASN A 52 5.77 3.60 -8.15
N LEU A 53 6.05 2.30 -8.24
CA LEU A 53 5.09 1.25 -8.51
C LEU A 53 5.07 0.31 -7.31
N PHE A 54 3.91 -0.21 -6.92
CA PHE A 54 3.87 -1.29 -5.94
C PHE A 54 2.68 -2.22 -6.12
N VAL A 55 2.81 -3.42 -5.56
CA VAL A 55 1.75 -4.40 -5.38
C VAL A 55 1.83 -4.96 -3.96
N GLU A 56 0.69 -5.06 -3.30
CA GLU A 56 0.55 -5.51 -1.92
C GLU A 56 -0.73 -6.36 -1.79
N PRO A 57 -0.64 -7.69 -1.84
CA PRO A 57 -1.73 -8.55 -1.41
C PRO A 57 -1.97 -8.36 0.11
N GLN A 58 -3.24 -8.27 0.48
CA GLN A 58 -3.69 -8.11 1.87
C GLN A 58 -4.74 -9.18 2.19
N PHE A 59 -4.51 -9.93 3.26
CA PHE A 59 -5.42 -10.96 3.76
C PHE A 59 -6.01 -10.51 5.09
N SER A 60 -7.30 -10.76 5.30
CA SER A 60 -7.93 -10.44 6.57
C SER A 60 -7.53 -11.46 7.63
N VAL A 61 -6.89 -10.97 8.70
CA VAL A 61 -6.48 -11.80 9.84
C VAL A 61 -7.56 -11.85 10.92
N ALA A 62 -8.43 -10.84 10.94
CA ALA A 62 -9.63 -10.84 11.76
C ALA A 62 -10.71 -10.00 11.09
N SER A 63 -11.93 -10.52 11.02
CA SER A 63 -13.07 -9.78 10.46
C SER A 63 -14.38 -10.22 11.13
N LYS A 64 -15.28 -9.27 11.34
CA LYS A 64 -16.64 -9.50 11.86
C LYS A 64 -17.62 -8.58 11.15
N GLY A 65 -18.75 -9.13 10.72
CA GLY A 65 -19.80 -8.40 10.01
C GLY A 65 -20.12 -9.02 8.66
N MET A 66 -21.19 -8.57 8.05
CA MET A 66 -21.58 -9.07 6.72
C MET A 66 -20.70 -8.41 5.65
N TYR A 67 -20.31 -9.18 4.62
CA TYR A 67 -19.54 -8.68 3.46
C TYR A 67 -18.17 -8.07 3.78
N GLN A 68 -17.51 -8.50 4.86
CA GLN A 68 -16.14 -8.06 5.16
C GLN A 68 -15.13 -8.66 4.15
N PRO A 69 -14.21 -7.87 3.58
CA PRO A 69 -13.27 -8.34 2.57
C PRO A 69 -12.32 -9.37 3.19
N GLN A 70 -12.14 -10.53 2.55
CA GLN A 70 -11.22 -11.57 3.02
C GLN A 70 -9.84 -11.47 2.36
N PHE A 71 -9.82 -10.99 1.12
CA PHE A 71 -8.61 -10.76 0.34
C PHE A 71 -8.76 -9.44 -0.43
N GLN A 72 -7.68 -8.67 -0.48
CA GLN A 72 -7.60 -7.41 -1.20
C GLN A 72 -6.25 -7.34 -1.90
N LEU A 73 -6.21 -6.71 -3.07
CA LEU A 73 -4.96 -6.44 -3.76
C LEU A 73 -4.79 -4.93 -3.88
N TYR A 74 -3.79 -4.40 -3.18
CA TYR A 74 -3.49 -2.98 -3.23
C TYR A 74 -2.32 -2.71 -4.17
N THR A 75 -2.59 -2.00 -5.26
CA THR A 75 -1.59 -1.59 -6.25
C THR A 75 -1.67 -0.10 -6.52
N ALA A 76 -0.54 0.55 -6.75
CA ALA A 76 -0.57 1.91 -7.29
C ALA A 76 0.65 2.24 -8.16
N ILE A 77 0.46 3.27 -8.97
CA ILE A 77 1.49 3.91 -9.80
C ILE A 77 1.50 5.39 -9.43
N ASN A 78 2.62 5.88 -8.90
CA ASN A 78 2.85 7.30 -8.68
C ASN A 78 3.93 7.79 -9.66
N MET A 79 3.63 8.87 -10.38
CA MET A 79 4.54 9.48 -11.36
C MET A 79 4.87 10.91 -10.91
N GLN A 80 6.16 11.25 -10.91
CA GLN A 80 6.65 12.58 -10.56
C GLN A 80 7.44 13.15 -11.74
N PHE A 81 6.93 14.22 -12.34
CA PHE A 81 7.53 14.88 -13.50
C PHE A 81 8.52 15.95 -13.04
N LEU A 82 9.80 15.70 -13.27
CA LEU A 82 10.89 16.58 -12.88
C LEU A 82 11.18 17.61 -13.98
N LYS A 83 11.50 18.85 -13.56
CA LYS A 83 11.98 19.88 -14.47
C LYS A 83 13.24 19.40 -15.21
N PRO A 84 13.42 19.77 -16.49
CA PRO A 84 14.69 19.55 -17.19
C PRO A 84 15.82 20.24 -16.42
N LYS A 85 16.97 19.57 -16.29
CA LYS A 85 18.20 20.24 -15.86
C LYS A 85 18.44 21.37 -16.87
N LYS A 86 18.38 22.62 -16.40
CA LYS A 86 18.94 23.74 -17.18
C LYS A 86 20.42 23.40 -17.39
N LYS A 87 20.85 23.35 -18.66
CA LYS A 87 22.27 23.31 -19.00
C LYS A 87 22.93 24.61 -18.59
#